data_AF-A0A7K4GN65-F1
#
_entry.id   AF-A0A7K4GN65-F1
#
_cell.length_a   1.000
_cell.length_b   1.000
_cell.length_c   1.000
_cell.angle_alpha   90.00
_cell.angle_beta   90.00
_cell.angle_gamma   90.00
#
_symmetry.space_group_name_H-M   'P 1'
#
loop_
_entity.id
_entity.type
_entity.pdbx_description
1 polymer ?
#
loop_
_entity_poly.entity_id
_entity_poly.type
_entity_poly.pdbx_seq_one_letter_code
_entity_poly.pdbx_strand_id
1 'polypeptide(L)'
;MFYCQNCGAKIESATKSCPFCGFSFEEKTESDEKDARINELEQKIARLEQRQVKKAASSSFSPWMAILPIGFVAAFLGFFALIIWIVRL
;
A
#
# COMPACT_ATOMS: atom_id res chain seq x y z
N MET A 1 -28.69 32.67 16.88
CA MET A 1 -28.38 32.35 18.29
C MET A 1 -27.43 31.17 18.28
N PHE A 2 -26.27 31.27 18.93
CA PHE A 2 -25.32 30.17 19.04
C PHE A 2 -25.40 29.54 20.43
N TYR A 3 -25.19 28.23 20.51
CA TYR A 3 -25.13 27.48 21.76
C TYR A 3 -23.76 26.81 21.84
N CYS A 4 -23.18 26.76 23.04
CA CYS A 4 -21.94 26.07 23.28
C CYS A 4 -22.14 24.56 23.11
N GLN A 5 -21.32 23.90 22.29
CA GLN A 5 -21.37 22.45 22.09
C GLN A 5 -20.93 21.64 23.33
N ASN A 6 -20.18 22.27 24.25
CA ASN A 6 -19.69 21.61 25.46
C ASN A 6 -20.68 21.67 26.63
N CYS A 7 -21.38 22.80 26.82
CA CYS A 7 -22.26 23.00 28.00
C CYS A 7 -23.70 23.39 27.68
N GLY A 8 -24.05 23.65 26.41
CA GLY A 8 -25.40 24.05 26.01
C GLY A 8 -25.78 25.49 26.36
N ALA A 9 -24.89 26.28 26.97
CA ALA A 9 -25.15 27.68 27.28
C ALA A 9 -25.26 28.52 26.00
N LYS A 10 -26.18 29.49 26.03
CA LYS A 10 -26.40 30.43 24.91
C LYS A 10 -25.25 31.44 24.86
N ILE A 11 -24.59 31.53 23.72
CA ILE A 11 -23.39 32.34 23.49
C ILE A 11 -23.56 33.26 22.29
N GLU A 12 -22.83 34.37 22.32
CA GLU A 12 -22.72 35.27 21.19
C GLU A 12 -21.71 34.72 20.18
N SER A 13 -21.99 34.87 18.89
CA SER A 13 -21.19 34.27 17.80
C SER A 13 -19.76 34.84 17.68
N ALA A 14 -19.41 35.85 18.46
CA ALA A 14 -18.13 36.56 18.39
C ALA A 14 -17.17 36.21 19.54
N THR A 15 -17.56 35.34 20.49
CA THR A 15 -16.69 34.99 21.62
C THR A 15 -15.74 33.87 21.24
N LYS A 16 -14.43 34.05 21.46
CA LYS A 16 -13.39 33.03 21.22
C LYS A 16 -13.47 31.84 22.16
N SER A 17 -14.11 32.00 23.30
CA SER A 17 -14.33 30.94 24.29
C SER A 17 -15.68 31.14 24.97
N CYS A 18 -16.25 30.04 25.47
CA CYS A 18 -17.52 30.08 26.18
C CYS A 18 -17.33 30.73 27.57
N PRO A 19 -18.03 31.82 27.90
CA PRO A 19 -17.88 32.48 29.20
C PRO A 19 -18.48 31.67 30.36
N PHE A 20 -19.28 30.64 30.07
CA PHE A 20 -19.94 29.82 31.09
C PHE A 20 -19.11 28.61 31.52
N CYS A 21 -18.42 27.95 30.57
CA CYS A 21 -17.65 26.73 30.85
C CYS A 21 -16.16 26.85 30.49
N GLY A 22 -15.74 27.94 29.86
CA GLY A 22 -14.36 28.16 29.44
C GLY A 22 -13.93 27.41 28.17
N PHE A 23 -14.85 26.71 27.48
CA PHE A 23 -14.52 25.98 26.25
C PHE A 23 -14.03 26.93 25.15
N SER A 24 -12.79 26.76 24.67
CA SER A 24 -12.23 27.59 23.60
C SER A 24 -12.73 27.14 22.24
N PHE A 25 -13.27 28.07 21.47
CA PHE A 25 -13.64 27.92 20.06
C PHE A 25 -12.47 28.31 19.13
N GLU A 26 -11.27 28.57 19.67
CA GLU A 26 -10.06 28.69 18.85
C GLU A 26 -9.74 27.31 18.24
N GLU A 27 -10.40 27.05 17.12
CA GLU A 27 -10.10 26.01 16.17
C GLU A 27 -8.68 26.24 15.64
N LYS A 28 -7.69 25.57 16.24
CA LYS A 28 -6.75 24.88 15.36
C LYS A 28 -7.63 23.90 14.61
N THR A 29 -7.93 24.24 13.37
CA THR A 29 -9.03 23.59 12.66
C THR A 29 -8.74 22.10 12.66
N GLU A 30 -9.75 21.27 12.92
CA GLU A 30 -9.60 19.84 12.76
C GLU A 30 -9.09 19.49 11.34
N SER A 31 -9.27 20.40 10.38
CA SER A 31 -8.63 20.35 9.06
C SER A 31 -7.11 20.32 9.18
N ASP A 32 -6.48 21.28 9.85
CA ASP A 32 -5.01 21.36 9.95
C ASP A 32 -4.40 20.09 10.57
N GLU A 33 -5.06 19.51 11.57
CA GLU A 33 -4.61 18.25 12.18
C GLU A 33 -4.87 17.03 11.27
N LYS A 34 -6.00 17.01 10.56
CA LYS A 34 -6.30 15.96 9.56
C LYS A 34 -5.33 16.04 8.39
N ASP A 35 -4.99 17.24 7.91
CA ASP A 35 -4.06 17.50 6.82
C ASP A 35 -2.65 17.03 7.18
N ALA A 36 -2.21 17.27 8.43
CA ALA A 36 -0.94 16.73 8.93
C ALA A 36 -0.93 15.19 8.96
N ARG A 37 -2.03 14.55 9.40
CA ARG A 37 -2.15 13.07 9.38
C ARG A 37 -2.17 12.52 7.96
N ILE A 38 -2.86 13.19 7.03
CA ILE A 38 -2.93 12.79 5.62
C ILE A 38 -1.52 12.83 5.00
N ASN A 39 -0.77 13.92 5.18
CA ASN A 39 0.61 14.02 4.69
C ASN A 39 1.53 12.94 5.30
N GLU A 40 1.38 12.61 6.59
CA GLU A 40 2.13 11.51 7.22
C GLU A 40 1.79 10.14 6.59
N LEU A 41 0.51 9.89 6.30
CA LEU A 41 0.05 8.66 5.68
C LEU A 41 0.56 8.53 4.23
N GLU A 42 0.51 9.60 3.46
CA GLU A 42 1.06 9.64 2.09
C GLU A 42 2.55 9.29 2.08
N GLN A 43 3.34 9.81 3.03
CA GLN A 43 4.75 9.45 3.17
C GLN A 43 4.94 7.95 3.50
N LYS A 44 4.07 7.35 4.31
CA LYS A 44 4.12 5.91 4.62
C LYS A 44 3.82 5.07 3.38
N ILE A 45 2.83 5.44 2.58
CA ILE A 45 2.47 4.74 1.33
C ILE A 45 3.66 4.74 0.37
N ALA A 46 4.26 5.91 0.12
CA ALA A 46 5.42 6.03 -0.78
C ALA A 46 6.62 5.15 -0.34
N ARG A 47 6.87 5.04 0.98
CA ARG A 47 7.91 4.14 1.53
C ARG A 47 7.60 2.66 1.29
N LEU A 48 6.33 2.26 1.40
CA LEU A 48 5.90 0.87 1.21
C LEU A 48 5.97 0.45 -0.26
N GLU A 49 5.58 1.33 -1.18
CA GLU A 49 5.68 1.09 -2.62
C GLU A 49 7.14 0.89 -3.05
N GLN A 50 8.07 1.73 -2.58
CA GLN A 50 9.49 1.52 -2.88
C GLN A 50 10.02 0.18 -2.35
N ARG A 51 9.54 -0.29 -1.18
CA ARG A 51 9.91 -1.62 -0.66
C ARG A 51 9.37 -2.74 -1.55
N GLN A 52 8.19 -2.58 -2.14
CA GLN A 52 7.60 -3.55 -3.06
C GLN A 52 8.36 -3.59 -4.39
N VAL A 53 8.64 -2.42 -4.99
CA VAL A 53 9.36 -2.31 -6.27
C VAL A 53 10.77 -2.88 -6.17
N LYS A 54 11.49 -2.60 -5.06
CA LYS A 54 12.82 -3.19 -4.82
C LYS A 54 12.77 -4.71 -4.66
N LYS A 55 11.71 -5.25 -4.06
CA LYS A 55 11.52 -6.71 -3.90
C LYS A 55 11.18 -7.41 -5.21
N ALA A 56 10.39 -6.77 -6.08
CA ALA A 56 10.10 -7.27 -7.43
C ALA A 56 11.36 -7.24 -8.33
N ALA A 57 12.23 -6.24 -8.14
CA ALA A 57 13.52 -6.19 -8.82
C ALA A 57 14.54 -7.19 -8.26
N SER A 58 14.43 -7.56 -6.97
CA SER A 58 15.34 -8.52 -6.32
C SER A 58 14.84 -9.97 -6.34
N SER A 59 13.59 -10.24 -6.77
CA SER A 59 13.18 -11.59 -7.13
C SER A 59 13.85 -11.94 -8.45
N SER A 60 15.16 -12.20 -8.29
CA SER A 60 16.09 -12.76 -9.24
C SER A 60 15.49 -14.05 -9.78
N PHE A 61 14.72 -13.91 -10.85
CA PHE A 61 14.34 -15.01 -11.71
C PHE A 61 15.62 -15.42 -12.44
N SER A 62 16.46 -16.20 -11.76
CA SER A 62 17.77 -16.58 -12.26
C SER A 62 17.61 -17.31 -13.61
N PRO A 63 18.34 -16.95 -14.67
CA PRO A 63 18.23 -17.55 -16.01
C PRO A 63 18.38 -19.08 -16.04
N TRP A 64 18.94 -19.66 -14.98
CA TRP A 64 19.15 -21.09 -14.81
C TRP A 64 17.87 -21.91 -14.63
N MET A 65 16.76 -21.31 -14.19
CA MET A 65 15.46 -21.98 -14.05
C MET A 65 14.81 -22.37 -15.39
N ALA A 66 15.25 -21.77 -16.51
CA ALA A 66 14.74 -22.09 -17.85
C ALA A 66 15.44 -23.30 -18.51
N ILE A 67 16.62 -23.71 -18.03
CA ILE A 67 17.48 -24.70 -18.71
C ILE A 67 17.03 -26.14 -18.40
N LEU A 68 16.50 -26.38 -17.19
CA LEU A 68 15.99 -27.68 -16.73
C LEU A 68 14.84 -28.24 -17.59
N PRO A 69 13.76 -27.49 -17.90
CA PRO A 69 12.67 -28.04 -18.69
C PRO A 69 13.06 -28.29 -20.15
N ILE A 70 13.92 -27.46 -20.74
CA ILE A 70 14.36 -27.59 -22.15
C ILE A 70 15.21 -28.86 -22.32
N GLY A 71 16.13 -29.12 -21.39
CA GLY A 71 16.94 -30.34 -21.40
C GLY A 71 16.10 -31.62 -21.25
N PHE A 72 15.11 -31.61 -20.35
CA PHE A 72 14.17 -32.73 -20.18
C PHE A 72 13.38 -32.99 -21.45
N VAL A 73 12.78 -31.97 -22.07
CA VAL A 73 11.99 -32.15 -23.30
C VAL A 73 12.83 -32.69 -24.44
N ALA A 74 14.06 -32.18 -24.64
CA ALA A 74 14.95 -32.68 -25.69
C ALA A 74 15.36 -34.16 -25.47
N ALA A 75 15.66 -34.54 -24.23
CA ALA A 75 16.01 -35.92 -23.88
C ALA A 75 14.84 -36.89 -24.10
N PHE A 76 13.63 -36.50 -23.69
CA PHE A 76 12.44 -37.32 -23.89
C PHE A 76 12.10 -37.46 -25.38
N LEU A 77 12.10 -36.38 -26.15
CA LEU A 77 11.82 -36.44 -27.59
C LEU A 77 12.85 -37.29 -28.35
N GLY A 78 14.14 -37.17 -28.02
CA GLY A 78 15.19 -38.01 -28.60
C GLY A 78 15.02 -39.49 -28.27
N PHE A 79 14.68 -39.82 -27.02
CA PHE A 79 14.45 -41.19 -26.57
C PHE A 79 13.22 -41.82 -27.26
N PHE A 80 12.11 -41.09 -27.34
CA PHE A 80 10.91 -41.55 -28.04
C PHE A 80 11.17 -41.76 -29.54
N ALA A 81 11.91 -40.86 -30.20
CA ALA A 81 12.27 -41.02 -31.62
C ALA A 81 13.14 -42.27 -31.86
N LEU A 82 14.09 -42.56 -30.96
CA LEU A 82 14.95 -43.74 -31.03
C LEU A 82 14.16 -45.05 -30.85
N ILE A 83 13.20 -45.07 -29.93
CA ILE A 83 12.29 -46.21 -29.76
C ILE A 83 11.46 -46.43 -31.02
N ILE A 84 10.87 -45.38 -31.57
CA ILE A 84 10.04 -45.47 -32.79
C ILE A 84 10.87 -46.01 -33.96
N TRP A 85 12.13 -45.59 -34.10
CA TRP A 85 13.03 -46.07 -35.15
C TRP A 85 13.37 -47.56 -34.99
N ILE A 86 13.68 -48.02 -33.78
CA ILE A 86 13.99 -49.44 -33.50
C ILE A 86 12.80 -50.36 -33.80
N VAL A 87 11.58 -49.93 -33.50
CA VAL A 87 10.37 -50.73 -33.74
C VAL A 87 9.98 -50.77 -35.22
N ARG A 88 10.48 -49.83 -36.04
CA ARG A 88 10.19 -49.72 -37.47
C ARG A 88 11.32 -50.20 -38.40
N LEU A 89 12.41 -50.72 -37.83
CA LEU A 89 13.57 -51.27 -38.53
C LEU A 89 13.48 -52.80 -38.62
#